data_AF-A0AAF0ED64-F1
#
_entry.id   AF-A0AAF0ED64-F1
#
_cell.length_a   1.000
_cell.length_b   1.000
_cell.length_c   1.000
_cell.angle_alpha   90.00
_cell.angle_beta   90.00
_cell.angle_gamma   90.00
#
_symmetry.space_group_name_H-M   'P 1'
#
loop_
_entity.id
_entity.type
_entity.pdbx_description
1 polymer ?
#
loop_
_entity_poly.entity_id
_entity_poly.type
_entity_poly.pdbx_seq_one_letter_code
_entity_poly.pdbx_strand_id
1 'polypeptide(L)'
;MAKYGKEAWERYWAWRTTDGTLVWGPDPDLTCLGEAQAREVHQAWRAALGLADGAGQAPEPAPEPAMRPPLPQVLCSSLLRRSLHTLCLTWRGLLPQRPPQPVHVREHWREVIGKNTCDQRSTKSDILESVQQDVFTILFDDAFTEHDHLWTPVRETDDAMRTRIHHALEAVWQNEAKEATALRATAA
;
A
#
# COMPACT_ATOMS: atom_id res chain seq x y z
N MET A 1 -1.49 13.21 13.44
CA MET A 1 -0.68 14.26 14.11
C MET A 1 -1.42 15.58 14.34
N ALA A 2 -2.24 16.09 13.41
CA ALA A 2 -2.86 17.41 13.52
C ALA A 2 -3.71 17.65 14.79
N LYS A 3 -4.43 16.62 15.27
CA LYS A 3 -5.30 16.73 16.47
C LYS A 3 -4.52 16.79 17.79
N TYR A 4 -3.37 16.13 17.89
CA TYR A 4 -2.69 15.87 19.18
C TYR A 4 -1.30 16.49 19.31
N GLY A 5 -0.67 16.88 18.20
CA GLY A 5 0.74 17.27 18.20
C GLY A 5 1.68 16.09 18.41
N LYS A 6 2.97 16.30 18.10
CA LYS A 6 3.99 15.24 18.13
C LYS A 6 4.30 14.75 19.56
N GLU A 7 4.48 15.66 20.50
CA GLU A 7 4.91 15.31 21.87
C GLU A 7 3.85 14.48 22.62
N ALA A 8 2.58 14.91 22.60
CA ALA A 8 1.50 14.16 23.23
C ALA A 8 1.28 12.81 22.53
N TRP A 9 1.50 12.75 21.21
CA TRP A 9 1.44 11.50 20.47
C TRP A 9 2.50 10.52 20.96
N GLU A 10 3.76 10.93 20.95
CA GLU A 10 4.88 10.08 21.35
C GLU A 10 4.79 9.63 22.81
N ARG A 11 4.27 10.48 23.70
CA ARG A 11 4.14 10.19 25.14
C ARG A 11 2.96 9.29 25.48
N TYR A 12 1.84 9.41 24.78
CA TYR A 12 0.58 8.81 25.22
C TYR A 12 -0.19 8.07 24.12
N TRP A 13 -0.37 8.68 22.94
CA TRP A 13 -1.26 8.13 21.92
C TRP A 13 -0.64 7.02 21.06
N ALA A 14 0.68 7.05 20.86
CA ALA A 14 1.40 6.05 20.07
C ALA A 14 1.14 4.61 20.54
N TRP A 15 0.92 4.41 21.84
CA TRP A 15 0.72 3.11 22.47
C TRP A 15 -0.75 2.68 22.55
N ARG A 16 -1.67 3.53 22.10
CA ARG A 16 -3.11 3.28 22.13
C ARG A 16 -3.61 2.98 20.73
N THR A 17 -4.77 2.37 20.63
CA THR A 17 -5.42 2.05 19.36
C THR A 17 -6.46 3.10 18.95
N THR A 18 -6.98 3.86 19.92
CA THR A 18 -8.08 4.80 19.70
C THR A 18 -8.15 5.89 20.78
N ASP A 19 -8.81 7.01 20.46
CA ASP A 19 -9.27 8.05 21.39
C ASP A 19 -10.79 7.93 21.71
N GLY A 20 -11.45 6.86 21.24
CA GLY A 20 -12.90 6.66 21.32
C GLY A 20 -13.69 7.24 20.14
N THR A 21 -13.05 8.03 19.27
CA THR A 21 -13.63 8.59 18.04
C THR A 21 -12.93 8.07 16.78
N LEU A 22 -11.60 8.05 16.81
CA LEU A 22 -10.71 7.60 15.74
C LEU A 22 -10.00 6.32 16.19
N VAL A 23 -9.90 5.35 15.30
CA VAL A 23 -9.10 4.15 15.49
C VAL A 23 -7.88 4.26 14.58
N TRP A 24 -6.68 4.27 15.16
CA TRP A 24 -5.42 4.34 14.42
C TRP A 24 -4.55 3.08 14.63
N GLY A 25 -5.05 2.06 15.33
CA GLY A 25 -4.32 0.82 15.49
C GLY A 25 -5.17 -0.34 16.01
N PRO A 26 -4.68 -1.59 15.88
CA PRO A 26 -3.60 -1.95 14.95
C PRO A 26 -4.04 -1.70 13.50
N ASP A 27 -3.08 -1.42 12.63
CA ASP A 27 -3.24 -1.40 11.17
C ASP A 27 -4.48 -0.62 10.66
N PRO A 28 -4.47 0.71 10.81
CA PRO A 28 -5.63 1.53 10.50
C PRO A 28 -5.94 1.56 9.01
N ASP A 29 -7.23 1.65 8.72
CA ASP A 29 -7.74 1.89 7.39
C ASP A 29 -7.37 3.29 6.87
N LEU A 30 -7.54 3.47 5.56
CA LEU A 30 -7.50 4.79 4.97
C LEU A 30 -8.60 5.67 5.58
N THR A 31 -8.25 6.92 5.86
CA THR A 31 -9.26 7.94 6.13
C THR A 31 -10.02 8.25 4.84
N CYS A 32 -11.21 8.86 4.95
CA CYS A 32 -11.95 9.31 3.76
C CYS A 32 -11.11 10.22 2.85
N LEU A 33 -10.23 11.05 3.43
CA LEU A 33 -9.29 11.86 2.67
C LEU A 33 -8.25 11.00 1.94
N GLY A 34 -7.69 9.99 2.61
CA GLY A 34 -6.73 9.06 1.99
C GLY A 34 -7.34 8.26 0.85
N GLU A 35 -8.59 7.83 0.99
CA GLU A 35 -9.33 7.19 -0.10
C GLU A 35 -9.57 8.14 -1.28
N ALA A 36 -9.96 9.39 -1.00
CA ALA A 36 -10.14 10.40 -2.03
C ALA A 36 -8.83 10.63 -2.80
N GLN A 37 -7.70 10.75 -2.10
CA GLN A 37 -6.37 10.90 -2.72
C GLN A 37 -6.02 9.69 -3.59
N ALA A 38 -6.28 8.46 -3.15
CA ALA A 38 -6.02 7.28 -3.96
C ALA A 38 -6.90 7.24 -5.24
N ARG A 39 -8.15 7.71 -5.15
CA ARG A 39 -9.06 7.84 -6.31
C ARG A 39 -8.64 8.96 -7.26
N GLU A 40 -8.10 10.06 -6.77
CA GLU A 40 -7.51 11.12 -7.60
C GLU A 40 -6.33 10.58 -8.41
N VAL A 41 -5.45 9.77 -7.79
CA VAL A 41 -4.36 9.11 -8.51
C VAL A 41 -4.89 8.14 -9.56
N HIS A 42 -5.95 7.37 -9.25
CA HIS A 42 -6.62 6.52 -10.24
C HIS A 42 -7.13 7.33 -11.44
N GLN A 43 -7.79 8.46 -11.20
CA GLN A 43 -8.31 9.34 -12.25
C GLN A 43 -7.17 9.93 -13.10
N ALA A 44 -6.07 10.34 -12.47
CA ALA A 44 -4.89 10.81 -13.19
C ALA A 44 -4.32 9.74 -14.12
N TRP A 45 -4.25 8.48 -13.69
CA TRP A 45 -3.85 7.37 -14.56
C TRP A 45 -4.84 7.13 -15.70
N ARG A 46 -6.15 7.14 -15.44
CA ARG A 46 -7.16 7.02 -16.50
C ARG A 46 -6.96 8.09 -17.57
N ALA A 47 -6.79 9.34 -17.16
CA ALA A 47 -6.56 10.46 -18.06
C ALA A 47 -5.26 10.28 -18.87
N ALA A 48 -4.16 9.92 -18.22
CA ALA A 48 -2.87 9.67 -18.90
C ALA A 48 -2.94 8.51 -19.90
N LEU A 49 -3.82 7.53 -19.67
CA LEU A 49 -4.05 6.40 -20.56
C LEU A 49 -5.10 6.68 -21.66
N GLY A 50 -5.75 7.85 -21.64
CA GLY A 50 -6.82 8.20 -22.58
C GLY A 50 -8.14 7.48 -22.32
N LEU A 51 -8.35 6.98 -21.10
CA LEU A 51 -9.56 6.26 -20.71
C LEU A 51 -10.64 7.24 -20.27
N ALA A 52 -11.90 6.93 -20.60
CA ALA A 52 -13.04 7.71 -20.15
C ALA A 52 -13.15 7.75 -18.62
N ASP A 53 -13.57 8.88 -18.05
CA ASP A 53 -13.81 9.06 -16.63
C ASP A 53 -15.09 8.35 -16.14
N GLY A 54 -15.47 8.58 -14.88
CA GLY A 54 -16.68 7.98 -14.29
C GLY A 54 -18.00 8.46 -14.92
N ALA A 55 -17.99 9.56 -15.68
CA ALA A 55 -19.12 10.07 -16.44
C ALA A 55 -19.12 9.60 -17.90
N GLY A 56 -18.12 8.81 -18.30
CA GLY A 56 -17.95 8.35 -19.67
C GLY A 56 -17.33 9.37 -20.61
N GLN A 57 -16.77 10.48 -20.10
CA GLN A 57 -16.04 11.46 -20.91
C GLN A 57 -14.57 11.06 -21.05
N ALA A 58 -14.09 10.93 -22.29
CA ALA A 58 -12.66 10.80 -22.56
C ALA A 58 -11.93 12.14 -22.32
N PRO A 59 -10.65 12.12 -21.93
CA PRO A 59 -9.85 13.34 -21.82
C PRO A 59 -9.71 14.03 -23.19
N GLU A 60 -9.88 15.35 -23.20
CA GLU A 60 -9.75 16.19 -24.40
C GLU A 60 -8.71 17.30 -24.17
N PRO A 61 -7.67 17.41 -25.02
CA PRO A 61 -7.36 16.51 -26.13
C PRO A 61 -6.92 15.13 -25.64
N ALA A 62 -7.16 14.10 -26.45
CA ALA A 62 -6.67 12.76 -26.15
C ALA A 62 -5.13 12.74 -26.05
N PRO A 63 -4.55 12.01 -25.08
CA PRO A 63 -3.10 11.95 -24.93
C PRO A 63 -2.45 11.26 -26.12
N GLU A 64 -1.33 11.82 -26.58
CA GLU A 64 -0.55 11.20 -27.65
C GLU A 64 -0.10 9.78 -27.25
N PRO A 65 -0.19 8.78 -28.15
CA PRO A 65 0.21 7.41 -27.83
C PRO A 65 1.63 7.29 -27.27
N ALA A 66 2.56 8.12 -27.74
CA ALA A 66 3.95 8.16 -27.29
C ALA A 66 4.12 8.74 -25.88
N MET A 67 3.14 9.50 -25.36
CA MET A 67 3.16 10.09 -24.02
C MET A 67 2.46 9.22 -22.97
N ARG A 68 1.81 8.12 -23.36
CA ARG A 68 1.16 7.24 -22.39
C ARG A 68 2.20 6.54 -21.52
N PRO A 69 2.12 6.65 -20.20
CA PRO A 69 3.05 5.96 -19.32
C PRO A 69 2.87 4.44 -19.44
N PRO A 70 3.94 3.64 -19.32
CA PRO A 70 3.81 2.20 -19.29
C PRO A 70 3.01 1.77 -18.05
N LEU A 71 2.12 0.80 -18.23
CA LEU A 71 1.46 0.15 -17.09
C LEU A 71 2.48 -0.69 -16.32
N PRO A 72 2.36 -0.76 -14.98
CA PRO A 72 3.22 -1.61 -14.18
C PRO A 72 3.01 -3.08 -14.55
N GLN A 73 4.13 -3.79 -14.72
CA GLN A 73 4.18 -5.23 -14.97
C GLN A 73 4.31 -6.03 -13.68
N VAL A 74 4.77 -5.38 -12.61
CA VAL A 74 4.88 -5.94 -11.27
C VAL A 74 4.24 -4.99 -10.28
N LEU A 75 3.40 -5.53 -9.40
CA LEU A 75 2.77 -4.80 -8.30
C LEU A 75 3.32 -5.34 -6.99
N CYS A 76 3.86 -4.45 -6.16
CA CYS A 76 4.33 -4.78 -4.83
C CYS A 76 3.72 -3.84 -3.80
N SER A 77 3.40 -4.37 -2.62
CA SER A 77 2.91 -3.54 -1.53
C SER A 77 3.38 -3.96 -0.14
N SER A 78 3.47 -2.99 0.78
CA SER A 78 3.35 -3.28 2.20
C SER A 78 1.97 -3.90 2.47
N LEU A 79 1.94 -4.83 3.41
CA LEU A 79 0.72 -5.52 3.87
C LEU A 79 -0.23 -4.66 4.69
N LEU A 80 0.19 -3.46 5.13
CA LEU A 80 -0.63 -2.62 5.98
C LEU A 80 -1.86 -2.19 5.19
N ARG A 81 -3.06 -2.23 5.79
CA ARG A 81 -4.35 -2.00 5.11
C ARG A 81 -4.33 -0.70 4.31
N ARG A 82 -3.81 0.38 4.90
CA ARG A 82 -3.64 1.67 4.22
C ARG A 82 -2.87 1.58 2.90
N SER A 83 -1.84 0.74 2.84
CA SER A 83 -1.00 0.53 1.65
C SER A 83 -1.72 -0.29 0.59
N LEU A 84 -2.25 -1.45 0.99
CA LEU A 84 -2.97 -2.36 0.10
C LEU A 84 -4.22 -1.70 -0.48
N HIS A 85 -5.01 -1.02 0.36
CA HIS A 85 -6.22 -0.37 -0.10
C HIS A 85 -5.91 0.80 -1.04
N THR A 86 -4.81 1.55 -0.82
CA THR A 86 -4.34 2.57 -1.76
C THR A 86 -3.99 1.96 -3.12
N LEU A 87 -3.26 0.83 -3.14
CA LEU A 87 -2.94 0.12 -4.38
C LEU A 87 -4.22 -0.32 -5.09
N CYS A 88 -5.16 -0.93 -4.38
CA CYS A 88 -6.41 -1.41 -4.97
C CYS A 88 -7.30 -0.27 -5.49
N LEU A 89 -7.41 0.84 -4.76
CA LEU A 89 -8.08 2.06 -5.21
C LEU A 89 -7.44 2.64 -6.47
N THR A 90 -6.11 2.67 -6.52
CA THR A 90 -5.37 3.25 -7.63
C THR A 90 -5.47 2.42 -8.92
N TRP A 91 -5.33 1.10 -8.83
CA TRP A 91 -5.09 0.26 -10.01
C TRP A 91 -6.29 -0.56 -10.48
N ARG A 92 -7.38 -0.64 -9.70
CA ARG A 92 -8.59 -1.39 -10.08
C ARG A 92 -9.04 -1.01 -11.50
N GLY A 93 -9.26 -1.98 -12.36
CA GLY A 93 -9.76 -1.74 -13.73
C GLY A 93 -8.80 -1.00 -14.68
N LEU A 94 -7.57 -0.69 -14.27
CA LEU A 94 -6.53 -0.16 -15.17
C LEU A 94 -5.62 -1.25 -15.73
N LEU A 95 -5.48 -2.36 -15.02
CA LEU A 95 -4.58 -3.45 -15.36
C LEU A 95 -5.33 -4.61 -16.01
N PRO A 96 -4.65 -5.42 -16.85
CA PRO A 96 -5.24 -6.63 -17.41
C PRO A 96 -5.83 -7.52 -16.31
N GLN A 97 -7.05 -8.00 -16.54
CA GLN A 97 -7.81 -8.80 -15.58
C GLN A 97 -7.76 -10.31 -15.87
N ARG A 98 -7.11 -10.71 -16.97
CA ARG A 98 -7.07 -12.11 -17.43
C ARG A 98 -5.69 -12.45 -18.03
N PRO A 99 -4.81 -13.14 -17.28
CA PRO A 99 -4.95 -13.45 -15.85
C PRO A 99 -4.93 -12.16 -14.98
N PRO A 100 -5.54 -12.15 -13.79
CA PRO A 100 -5.40 -11.04 -12.86
C PRO A 100 -3.93 -10.82 -12.50
N GLN A 101 -3.49 -9.57 -12.51
CA GLN A 101 -2.15 -9.20 -12.08
C GLN A 101 -1.98 -9.50 -10.58
N PRO A 102 -1.01 -10.33 -10.17
CA PRO A 102 -0.77 -10.57 -8.75
C PRO A 102 -0.15 -9.34 -8.08
N VAL A 103 -0.43 -9.17 -6.79
CA VAL A 103 0.20 -8.19 -5.91
C VAL A 103 1.10 -8.94 -4.93
N HIS A 104 2.40 -8.67 -5.02
CA HIS A 104 3.42 -9.23 -4.15
C HIS A 104 3.46 -8.42 -2.84
N VAL A 105 2.99 -9.02 -1.77
CA VAL A 105 2.91 -8.39 -0.45
C VAL A 105 4.11 -8.77 0.38
N ARG A 106 4.85 -7.76 0.85
CA ARG A 106 6.11 -7.93 1.56
C ARG A 106 6.03 -7.39 2.98
N GLU A 107 6.29 -8.26 3.96
CA GLU A 107 6.37 -7.88 5.38
C GLU A 107 7.42 -6.80 5.62
N HIS A 108 8.57 -6.90 4.95
CA HIS A 108 9.67 -5.96 5.12
C HIS A 108 9.50 -4.64 4.37
N TRP A 109 8.33 -4.36 3.77
CA TRP A 109 8.02 -3.08 3.12
C TRP A 109 7.18 -2.12 3.98
N ARG A 110 6.87 -2.53 5.22
CA ARG A 110 6.31 -1.65 6.25
C ARG A 110 7.20 -0.43 6.47
N GLU A 111 6.61 0.71 6.82
CA GLU A 111 7.28 1.94 7.22
C GLU A 111 8.23 1.71 8.39
N VAL A 112 7.81 2.08 9.60
CA VAL A 112 8.45 1.80 10.87
C VAL A 112 7.85 0.51 11.46
N ILE A 113 8.67 -0.24 12.18
CA ILE A 113 8.27 -1.40 12.98
C ILE A 113 8.45 -1.07 14.46
N GLY A 114 7.38 -1.31 15.22
CA GLY A 114 7.36 -1.24 16.67
C GLY A 114 6.99 0.13 17.26
N LYS A 115 6.85 0.18 18.58
CA LYS A 115 6.39 1.32 19.40
C LYS A 115 4.97 1.78 19.10
N ASN A 116 4.71 2.26 17.88
CA ASN A 116 3.39 2.79 17.55
C ASN A 116 2.44 1.65 17.17
N THR A 117 1.25 1.63 17.73
CA THR A 117 0.22 0.62 17.41
C THR A 117 -0.22 0.67 15.95
N CYS A 118 -0.14 1.83 15.28
CA CYS A 118 -0.43 1.95 13.84
C CYS A 118 0.53 1.18 12.94
N ASP A 119 1.70 0.83 13.49
CA ASP A 119 2.75 0.06 12.84
C ASP A 119 2.57 -1.44 13.06
N GLN A 120 1.67 -1.84 13.96
CA GLN A 120 1.30 -3.24 14.18
C GLN A 120 0.35 -3.67 13.06
N ARG A 121 0.67 -4.75 12.37
CA ARG A 121 -0.18 -5.26 11.28
C ARG A 121 -1.34 -6.11 11.79
N SER A 122 -2.36 -6.22 10.96
CA SER A 122 -3.44 -7.19 11.15
C SER A 122 -2.97 -8.62 10.93
N THR A 123 -3.83 -9.58 11.27
CA THR A 123 -3.55 -10.98 10.97
C THR A 123 -3.56 -11.25 9.47
N LYS A 124 -2.92 -12.34 9.02
CA LYS A 124 -2.96 -12.75 7.61
C LYS A 124 -4.39 -12.94 7.13
N SER A 125 -5.24 -13.56 7.97
CA SER A 125 -6.65 -13.79 7.67
C SER A 125 -7.41 -12.46 7.50
N ASP A 126 -7.22 -11.50 8.41
CA ASP A 126 -7.87 -10.20 8.31
C ASP A 126 -7.45 -9.41 7.06
N ILE A 127 -6.17 -9.50 6.68
CA ILE A 127 -5.64 -8.86 5.48
C ILE A 127 -6.31 -9.46 4.25
N LEU A 128 -6.35 -10.78 4.15
CA LEU A 128 -7.02 -11.50 3.05
C LEU A 128 -8.50 -11.16 2.99
N GLU A 129 -9.19 -11.11 4.13
CA GLU A 129 -10.59 -10.73 4.20
C GLU A 129 -10.83 -9.30 3.70
N SER A 130 -9.94 -8.36 4.05
CA SER A 130 -10.07 -6.95 3.66
C SER A 130 -9.99 -6.70 2.15
N VAL A 131 -9.34 -7.60 1.40
CA VAL A 131 -9.12 -7.49 -0.06
C VAL A 131 -9.82 -8.60 -0.85
N GLN A 132 -10.64 -9.44 -0.20
CA GLN A 132 -11.29 -10.59 -0.84
C GLN A 132 -12.24 -10.20 -1.99
N GLN A 133 -12.78 -8.97 -1.93
CA GLN A 133 -13.69 -8.42 -2.95
C GLN A 133 -12.94 -7.67 -4.06
N ASP A 134 -11.63 -7.49 -3.93
CA ASP A 134 -10.82 -6.86 -4.95
C ASP A 134 -10.51 -7.84 -6.09
N VAL A 135 -10.18 -7.27 -7.25
CA VAL A 135 -9.84 -8.04 -8.45
C VAL A 135 -8.41 -8.60 -8.44
N PHE A 136 -7.62 -8.28 -7.42
CA PHE A 136 -6.21 -8.60 -7.33
C PHE A 136 -5.97 -9.91 -6.59
N THR A 137 -5.07 -10.74 -7.11
CA THR A 137 -4.57 -11.91 -6.39
C THR A 137 -3.44 -11.49 -5.46
N ILE A 138 -3.61 -11.67 -4.15
CA ILE A 138 -2.57 -11.34 -3.16
C ILE A 138 -1.60 -12.52 -2.98
N LEU A 139 -0.31 -12.25 -3.13
CA LEU A 139 0.76 -13.22 -2.90
C LEU A 139 1.59 -12.80 -1.69
N PHE A 140 1.63 -13.66 -0.68
CA PHE A 140 2.51 -13.50 0.48
C PHE A 140 3.80 -14.30 0.28
N ASP A 141 4.85 -13.91 0.99
CA ASP A 141 6.05 -14.72 1.13
C ASP A 141 5.75 -16.02 1.89
N ASP A 142 6.44 -17.12 1.58
CA ASP A 142 6.21 -18.43 2.22
C ASP A 142 6.39 -18.39 3.75
N ALA A 143 7.27 -17.50 4.23
CA ALA A 143 7.55 -17.30 5.65
C ALA A 143 6.51 -16.42 6.38
N PHE A 144 5.43 -15.99 5.71
CA PHE A 144 4.46 -15.07 6.28
C PHE A 144 3.59 -15.73 7.36
N THR A 145 3.69 -15.22 8.60
CA THR A 145 2.99 -15.75 9.77
C THR A 145 1.58 -15.18 9.93
N GLU A 146 0.71 -15.89 10.64
CA GLU A 146 -0.65 -15.41 10.94
C GLU A 146 -0.62 -14.10 11.72
N HIS A 147 0.13 -14.06 12.82
CA HIS A 147 0.23 -12.91 13.72
C HIS A 147 1.49 -12.07 13.46
N ASP A 148 1.44 -10.78 13.85
CA ASP A 148 2.59 -9.87 13.79
C ASP A 148 3.59 -10.19 14.90
N HIS A 149 4.66 -10.90 14.56
CA HIS A 149 5.77 -11.16 15.47
C HIS A 149 6.88 -10.11 15.40
N LEU A 150 6.85 -9.22 14.40
CA LEU A 150 7.88 -8.18 14.22
C LEU A 150 7.59 -6.94 15.04
N TRP A 151 6.31 -6.62 15.27
CA TRP A 151 5.95 -5.48 16.11
C TRP A 151 6.32 -5.73 17.57
N THR A 152 7.13 -4.84 18.12
CA THR A 152 7.51 -4.85 19.54
C THR A 152 7.28 -3.47 20.14
N PRO A 153 7.32 -3.32 21.48
CA PRO A 153 7.33 -2.01 22.12
C PRO A 153 8.51 -1.12 21.70
N VAL A 154 9.58 -1.68 21.14
CA VAL A 154 10.76 -0.91 20.74
C VAL A 154 10.61 -0.52 19.28
N ARG A 155 10.70 0.79 19.00
CA ARG A 155 10.78 1.31 17.63
C ARG A 155 12.11 0.90 17.03
N GLU A 156 12.10 0.36 15.81
CA GLU A 156 13.33 0.16 15.08
C GLU A 156 14.09 1.49 14.86
N THR A 157 15.40 1.39 14.65
CA THR A 157 16.22 2.55 14.29
C THR A 157 16.03 2.90 12.83
N ASP A 158 16.26 4.16 12.47
CA ASP A 158 16.12 4.60 11.07
C ASP A 158 17.12 3.88 10.15
N ASP A 159 18.31 3.52 10.65
CA ASP A 159 19.29 2.72 9.91
C ASP A 159 18.85 1.26 9.73
N ALA A 160 18.22 0.65 10.74
CA ALA A 160 17.66 -0.70 10.63
C ALA A 160 16.52 -0.73 9.61
N MET A 161 15.61 0.25 9.67
CA MET A 161 14.53 0.44 8.71
C MET A 161 15.07 0.60 7.28
N ARG A 162 16.06 1.48 7.09
CA ARG A 162 16.69 1.70 5.78
C ARG A 162 17.32 0.43 5.23
N THR A 163 18.07 -0.30 6.07
CA THR A 163 18.71 -1.56 5.70
C THR A 163 17.68 -2.61 5.30
N ARG A 164 16.62 -2.77 6.10
CA ARG A 164 15.51 -3.69 5.84
C ARG A 164 14.81 -3.37 4.51
N ILE A 165 14.42 -2.12 4.29
CA ILE A 165 13.74 -1.69 3.06
C ILE A 165 14.66 -1.89 1.85
N HIS A 166 15.94 -1.55 1.96
CA HIS A 166 16.92 -1.77 0.89
C HIS A 166 16.99 -3.25 0.49
N HIS A 167 17.15 -4.16 1.46
CA HIS A 167 17.16 -5.60 1.17
C HIS A 167 15.85 -6.09 0.56
N ALA A 168 14.71 -5.57 1.02
CA ALA A 168 13.42 -5.98 0.51
C ALA A 168 13.15 -5.45 -0.91
N LEU A 169 13.67 -4.27 -1.27
CA LEU A 169 13.64 -3.75 -2.63
C LEU A 169 14.55 -4.56 -3.56
N GLU A 170 15.77 -4.89 -3.11
CA GLU A 170 16.70 -5.74 -3.85
C GLU A 170 16.09 -7.13 -4.13
N ALA A 171 15.45 -7.72 -3.12
CA ALA A 171 14.77 -9.01 -3.28
C ALA A 171 13.69 -8.95 -4.37
N VAL A 172 12.87 -7.89 -4.40
CA VAL A 172 11.84 -7.73 -5.44
C VAL A 172 12.45 -7.52 -6.82
N TRP A 173 13.54 -6.75 -6.88
CA TRP A 173 14.26 -6.53 -8.12
C TRP A 173 14.80 -7.84 -8.71
N GLN A 174 15.41 -8.69 -7.87
CA GLN A 174 16.01 -9.94 -8.33
C GLN A 174 14.98 -11.04 -8.68
N ASN A 175 13.84 -11.08 -7.99
CA ASN A 175 12.88 -12.18 -8.13
C ASN A 175 11.73 -11.86 -9.10
N GLU A 176 11.14 -10.67 -9.02
CA GLU A 176 9.95 -10.32 -9.82
C GLU A 176 10.25 -9.32 -10.93
N ALA A 177 11.05 -8.31 -10.65
CA ALA A 177 11.17 -7.14 -11.54
C ALA A 177 12.41 -7.16 -12.45
N LYS A 178 13.20 -8.24 -12.45
CA LYS A 178 14.48 -8.32 -13.16
C LYS A 178 14.38 -7.99 -14.65
N GLU A 179 13.31 -8.48 -15.29
CA GLU A 179 13.01 -8.25 -16.71
C GLU A 179 11.87 -7.24 -16.91
N ALA A 180 11.35 -6.64 -15.84
CA ALA A 180 10.22 -5.74 -15.89
C ALA A 180 10.65 -4.34 -16.31
N THR A 181 9.92 -3.73 -17.24
CA THR A 181 10.18 -2.33 -17.64
C THR A 181 9.53 -1.31 -16.71
N ALA A 182 8.54 -1.74 -15.92
CA ALA A 182 7.85 -0.90 -14.95
C ALA A 182 7.42 -1.72 -13.72
N LEU A 183 7.90 -1.30 -12.54
CA LEU A 183 7.51 -1.79 -11.22
C LEU A 183 6.70 -0.72 -10.50
N ARG A 184 5.57 -1.09 -9.90
CA ARG A 184 4.88 -0.24 -8.94
C ARG A 184 5.04 -0.78 -7.53
N ALA A 185 5.65 0.05 -6.68
CA ALA A 185 5.74 -0.16 -5.25
C ALA A 185 4.78 0.78 -4.51
N THR A 186 4.00 0.24 -3.57
CA THR A 186 3.23 1.05 -2.60
C THR A 186 3.65 0.61 -1.20
N ALA A 187 4.37 1.46 -0.49
CA ALA A 187 4.78 1.26 0.89
C ALA A 187 4.08 2.29 1.77
N ALA A 188 3.85 1.94 3.04
CA ALA A 188 3.19 2.79 4.02
C ALA A 188 3.60 2.41 5.42
#